data_AF-A0A838PYN5-F1
#
_entry.id   AF-A0A838PYN5-F1
#
_cell.length_a   1.000
_cell.length_b   1.000
_cell.length_c   1.000
_cell.angle_alpha   90.00
_cell.angle_beta   90.00
_cell.angle_gamma   90.00
#
_symmetry.space_group_name_H-M   'P 1'
#
loop_
_entity.id
_entity.type
_entity.pdbx_description
1 polymer ?
#
loop_
_entity_poly.entity_id
_entity_poly.type
_entity_poly.pdbx_seq_one_letter_code
_entity_poly.pdbx_strand_id
1 'polypeptide(L)'
;MILPGAVLLLSLLLHGALLGADLVAAQTVAVQAARVAAVDDDAAVRVAAAQAAGGRPLKVTLQPDDTRRAPGDVVTATVQLRSSAFAAFGATVWCPGRAAMRVEDA
;
A
#
# COMPACT_ATOMS: atom_id res chain seq x y z
N MET A 1 -13.10 32.15 -23.18
CA MET A 1 -11.82 31.74 -22.56
C MET A 1 -11.96 30.94 -21.25
N ILE A 2 -13.17 30.65 -20.75
CA ILE A 2 -13.35 29.90 -19.48
C ILE A 2 -13.21 28.38 -19.67
N LEU A 3 -13.55 27.88 -20.86
CA LEU A 3 -13.56 26.45 -21.17
C LEU A 3 -12.20 25.74 -20.97
N PRO A 4 -11.05 26.28 -21.43
CA PRO A 4 -9.75 25.64 -21.20
C PRO A 4 -9.40 25.56 -19.71
N GLY A 5 -9.69 26.62 -18.94
CA GLY A 5 -9.44 26.65 -17.50
C GLY A 5 -10.29 25.63 -16.73
N ALA A 6 -11.56 25.50 -17.08
CA ALA A 6 -12.46 24.52 -16.47
C ALA A 6 -12.02 23.08 -16.75
N VAL A 7 -11.59 22.78 -17.98
CA VAL A 7 -11.08 21.45 -18.36
C VAL A 7 -9.79 21.11 -17.63
N LEU A 8 -8.87 22.07 -17.49
CA LEU A 8 -7.64 21.87 -16.72
C LEU A 8 -7.92 21.60 -15.24
N LEU A 9 -8.85 22.35 -14.63
CA LEU A 9 -9.22 22.16 -13.23
C LEU A 9 -9.85 20.78 -13.00
N LEU A 10 -10.79 20.37 -13.84
CA LEU A 10 -11.41 19.03 -13.76
C LEU A 10 -10.36 17.92 -13.91
N SER A 11 -9.42 18.11 -14.84
CA SER A 11 -8.32 17.17 -15.03
C SER A 11 -7.47 17.08 -13.77
N LEU A 12 -7.09 18.21 -13.16
CA LEU A 12 -6.30 18.22 -11.93
C LEU A 12 -7.03 17.50 -10.78
N LEU A 13 -8.32 17.78 -10.61
CA LEU A 13 -9.15 17.14 -9.58
C LEU A 13 -9.25 15.63 -9.78
N LEU A 14 -9.44 15.18 -11.02
CA LEU A 14 -9.52 13.76 -11.35
C LEU A 14 -8.21 13.04 -11.03
N HIS A 15 -7.07 13.57 -11.47
CA HIS A 15 -5.76 12.96 -11.18
C HIS A 15 -5.45 12.98 -9.68
N GLY A 16 -5.80 14.06 -8.98
CA GLY A 16 -5.66 14.15 -7.53
C GLY A 16 -6.49 13.09 -6.80
N ALA A 17 -7.75 12.90 -7.21
CA ALA A 17 -8.63 11.89 -6.63
C ALA A 17 -8.12 10.46 -6.90
N LEU A 18 -7.65 10.18 -8.11
CA LEU A 18 -7.07 8.88 -8.45
C LEU A 18 -5.79 8.58 -7.66
N LEU A 19 -4.90 9.56 -7.50
CA LEU A 19 -3.71 9.41 -6.66
C LEU A 19 -4.09 9.19 -5.18
N GLY A 20 -5.11 9.92 -4.69
CA GLY A 20 -5.64 9.72 -3.35
C GLY A 20 -6.18 8.32 -3.13
N ALA A 21 -6.93 7.77 -4.08
CA ALA A 21 -7.41 6.40 -4.04
C ALA A 21 -6.25 5.37 -4.02
N ASP A 22 -5.19 5.62 -4.79
CA ASP A 22 -4.01 4.75 -4.80
C ASP A 22 -3.22 4.79 -3.49
N LEU A 23 -3.15 5.94 -2.82
CA LEU A 23 -2.57 6.05 -1.47
C LEU A 23 -3.40 5.29 -0.44
N VAL A 24 -4.72 5.39 -0.49
CA VAL A 24 -5.62 4.63 0.39
C VAL A 24 -5.47 3.13 0.14
N ALA A 25 -5.37 2.71 -1.12
CA ALA A 25 -5.11 1.31 -1.46
C ALA A 25 -3.76 0.83 -0.89
N ALA A 26 -2.68 1.59 -1.10
CA ALA A 26 -1.36 1.25 -0.54
C ALA A 26 -1.39 1.15 0.99
N GLN A 27 -2.08 2.05 1.66
CA GLN A 27 -2.24 2.03 3.11
C GLN A 27 -3.08 0.83 3.59
N THR A 28 -4.14 0.48 2.86
CA THR A 28 -4.97 -0.69 3.16
C THR A 28 -4.16 -1.98 3.06
N VAL A 29 -3.33 -2.10 2.02
CA VAL A 29 -2.40 -3.23 1.86
C VAL A 29 -1.39 -3.26 3.01
N ALA A 30 -0.84 -2.12 3.42
CA ALA A 30 0.09 -2.05 4.55
C ALA A 30 -0.56 -2.49 5.87
N VAL A 31 -1.79 -2.06 6.15
CA VAL A 31 -2.56 -2.48 7.33
C VAL A 31 -2.81 -3.99 7.31
N GLN A 32 -3.24 -4.53 6.17
CA GLN A 32 -3.45 -5.96 6.04
C GLN A 32 -2.15 -6.75 6.23
N ALA A 33 -1.05 -6.27 5.66
CA ALA A 33 0.26 -6.89 5.83
C ALA A 33 0.71 -6.88 7.30
N ALA A 34 0.59 -5.74 8.00
CA ALA A 34 0.93 -5.63 9.42
C ALA A 34 0.04 -6.52 10.29
N ARG A 35 -1.25 -6.65 9.95
CA ARG A 35 -2.20 -7.52 10.66
C ARG A 35 -1.86 -8.99 10.55
N VAL A 36 -1.52 -9.45 9.34
CA VAL A 36 -1.09 -10.84 9.16
C VAL A 36 0.27 -11.06 9.83
N ALA A 37 1.18 -10.10 9.74
CA ALA A 37 2.49 -10.19 10.36
C ALA A 37 2.42 -10.26 11.90
N ALA A 38 1.34 -9.76 12.50
CA ALA A 38 1.14 -9.84 13.95
C ALA A 38 0.87 -11.26 14.46
N VAL A 39 0.43 -12.18 13.60
CA VAL A 39 -0.06 -13.51 14.00
C VAL A 39 0.50 -14.67 13.15
N ASP A 40 1.20 -14.37 12.05
CA ASP A 40 1.65 -15.35 11.06
C ASP A 40 3.01 -14.96 10.46
N ASP A 41 3.56 -15.85 9.64
CA ASP A 41 4.88 -15.72 9.04
C ASP A 41 4.94 -14.74 7.85
N ASP A 42 6.17 -14.41 7.42
CA ASP A 42 6.39 -13.48 6.31
C ASP A 42 5.88 -14.01 4.94
N ALA A 43 5.67 -15.33 4.79
CA ALA A 43 5.12 -15.91 3.57
C ALA A 43 3.60 -15.67 3.49
N ALA A 44 2.88 -15.90 4.59
CA ALA A 44 1.46 -15.56 4.73
C ALA A 44 1.22 -14.07 4.48
N VAL A 45 2.09 -13.20 5.01
CA VAL A 45 2.02 -11.75 4.76
C VAL A 45 2.12 -11.43 3.26
N ARG A 46 3.07 -12.04 2.55
CA ARG A 46 3.24 -11.80 1.10
C ARG A 46 2.01 -12.23 0.31
N VAL A 47 1.40 -13.36 0.67
CA VAL A 47 0.16 -13.84 0.03
C VAL A 47 -0.99 -12.86 0.29
N ALA A 48 -1.21 -12.48 1.56
CA ALA A 48 -2.29 -11.57 1.92
C ALA A 48 -2.12 -10.18 1.30
N ALA A 49 -0.90 -9.64 1.29
CA ALA A 49 -0.60 -8.36 0.68
C ALA A 49 -0.77 -8.39 -0.85
N ALA A 50 -0.38 -9.48 -1.51
CA ALA A 50 -0.60 -9.66 -2.95
C ALA A 50 -2.08 -9.75 -3.32
N GLN A 51 -2.88 -10.47 -2.52
CA GLN A 51 -4.33 -10.52 -2.68
C GLN A 51 -4.96 -9.13 -2.51
N ALA A 52 -4.57 -8.40 -1.45
CA ALA A 52 -5.03 -7.04 -1.21
C ALA A 52 -4.61 -6.05 -2.30
N ALA A 53 -3.45 -6.28 -2.95
CA ALA A 53 -2.97 -5.46 -4.07
C ALA A 53 -3.76 -5.69 -5.38
N GLY A 54 -4.62 -6.73 -5.47
CA GLY A 54 -5.49 -6.95 -6.61
C GLY A 54 -4.75 -7.11 -7.94
N GLY A 55 -3.60 -7.79 -7.92
CA GLY A 55 -2.76 -8.01 -9.11
C GLY A 55 -1.84 -6.84 -9.48
N ARG A 56 -1.87 -5.73 -8.74
CA ARG A 56 -0.93 -4.62 -8.94
C ARG A 56 0.46 -4.98 -8.45
N PRO A 57 1.53 -4.53 -9.14
CA PRO A 57 2.89 -4.70 -8.65
C PRO A 57 3.09 -4.08 -7.27
N LEU A 58 3.70 -4.85 -6.38
CA LEU A 58 3.82 -4.57 -4.95
C LEU A 58 5.24 -4.88 -4.47
N LYS A 59 5.74 -4.05 -3.56
CA LYS A 59 6.91 -4.37 -2.72
C LYS A 59 6.48 -4.31 -1.25
N VAL A 60 6.87 -5.31 -0.47
CA VAL A 60 6.57 -5.39 0.96
C VAL A 60 7.89 -5.58 1.72
N THR A 61 8.08 -4.80 2.77
CA THR A 61 9.19 -4.92 3.71
C THR A 61 8.62 -4.96 5.12
N LEU A 62 9.07 -5.90 5.93
CA LEU A 62 8.65 -6.08 7.32
C LEU A 62 9.83 -5.82 8.26
N GLN A 63 9.55 -5.20 9.40
CA GLN A 63 10.52 -4.94 10.47
C GLN A 63 9.86 -5.10 11.85
N PRO A 64 10.34 -5.98 12.73
CA PRO A 64 11.35 -7.01 12.46
C PRO A 64 10.86 -8.07 11.45
N ASP A 65 11.80 -8.73 10.79
CA ASP A 65 11.51 -9.93 10.00
C ASP A 65 11.05 -11.08 10.91
N ASP A 66 10.40 -12.08 10.31
CA ASP A 66 9.76 -13.19 11.04
C ASP A 66 10.69 -13.87 12.07
N THR A 67 11.95 -14.12 11.69
CA THR A 67 12.92 -14.82 12.56
C THR A 67 13.34 -14.04 13.81
N ARG A 68 13.07 -12.73 13.87
CA ARG A 68 13.37 -11.86 15.00
C ARG A 68 12.13 -11.33 15.70
N ARG A 69 10.95 -11.81 15.31
CA ARG A 69 9.67 -11.35 15.84
C ARG A 69 9.31 -12.17 17.08
N ALA A 70 9.11 -11.50 18.21
CA ALA A 70 8.59 -12.12 19.44
C ALA A 70 7.20 -11.56 19.79
N PRO A 71 6.37 -12.33 20.52
CA PRO A 71 5.12 -11.81 21.02
C PRO A 71 5.31 -10.55 21.86
N GLY A 72 4.41 -9.59 21.65
CA GLY A 72 4.48 -8.27 22.28
C GLY A 72 5.35 -7.24 21.54
N ASP A 73 6.16 -7.64 20.57
CA ASP A 73 6.91 -6.73 19.70
C ASP A 73 5.98 -5.91 18.79
N VAL A 74 6.50 -4.83 18.21
CA VAL A 74 5.80 -4.07 17.18
C VAL A 74 6.39 -4.43 15.82
N VAL A 75 5.60 -5.08 14.97
CA VAL A 75 5.94 -5.30 13.57
C VAL A 75 5.41 -4.15 12.73
N THR A 76 6.29 -3.60 11.88
CA THR A 76 5.98 -2.56 10.91
C THR A 76 6.01 -3.15 9.51
N ALA A 77 4.90 -3.03 8.79
CA ALA A 77 4.82 -3.31 7.36
C ALA A 77 4.96 -2.01 6.56
N THR A 78 5.95 -1.98 5.68
CA THR A 78 6.14 -0.93 4.68
C THR A 78 5.83 -1.49 3.30
N VAL A 79 4.96 -0.81 2.58
CA VAL A 79 4.45 -1.24 1.29
C VAL A 79 4.71 -0.16 0.24
N GLN A 80 5.10 -0.57 -0.96
CA GLN A 80 5.05 0.26 -2.16
C GLN A 80 4.15 -0.41 -3.19
N LEU A 81 3.02 0.23 -3.49
CA LEU A 81 2.04 -0.24 -4.46
C LEU A 81 2.14 0.58 -5.74
N ARG A 82 2.25 -0.05 -6.91
CA ARG A 82 2.30 0.67 -8.18
C ARG A 82 0.94 1.28 -8.50
N SER A 83 0.88 2.59 -8.74
CA SER A 83 -0.31 3.33 -9.18
C SER A 83 -0.82 2.84 -10.54
N SER A 84 -2.14 2.69 -10.67
CA SER A 84 -2.79 2.47 -11.97
C SER A 84 -3.16 3.78 -12.67
N ALA A 85 -3.37 4.86 -11.91
CA ALA A 85 -3.77 6.16 -12.43
C ALA A 85 -2.81 6.73 -13.47
N PHE A 86 -1.50 6.52 -13.25
CA PHE A 86 -0.45 7.09 -14.09
C PHE A 86 0.09 6.12 -15.15
N ALA A 87 -0.32 4.85 -15.10
CA ALA A 87 0.15 3.82 -16.03
C ALA A 87 -0.24 4.14 -17.48
N ALA A 88 -1.43 4.71 -17.70
CA ALA A 88 -1.91 5.13 -19.03
C ALA A 88 -1.04 6.23 -19.67
N PHE A 89 -0.27 6.97 -18.86
CA PHE A 89 0.62 8.04 -19.31
C PHE A 89 2.09 7.60 -19.38
N GLY A 90 2.36 6.29 -19.26
CA GLY A 90 3.73 5.74 -19.24
C GLY A 90 4.52 6.08 -17.97
N ALA A 91 3.89 6.74 -16.99
CA ALA A 91 4.53 7.12 -15.73
C ALA A 91 4.39 5.98 -14.71
N THR A 92 5.50 5.62 -14.07
CA THR A 92 5.51 4.63 -12.99
C THR A 92 5.60 5.34 -11.65
N VAL A 93 4.47 5.39 -10.95
CA VAL A 93 4.38 5.97 -9.61
C VAL A 93 4.20 4.86 -8.58
N TRP A 94 5.01 4.89 -7.52
CA TRP A 94 4.91 3.97 -6.39
C TRP A 94 4.29 4.71 -5.21
N CYS A 95 3.12 4.25 -4.77
CA CYS A 95 2.39 4.80 -3.64
C CYS A 95 2.86 4.11 -2.36
N PRO A 96 3.39 4.86 -1.38
CA PRO A 96 3.82 4.29 -0.11
C PRO A 96 2.62 4.01 0.80
N GLY A 97 2.70 2.94 1.56
CA GLY A 97 1.84 2.63 2.70
C GLY A 97 2.67 2.14 3.87
N ARG A 98 2.28 2.48 5.10
CA ARG A 98 2.98 2.02 6.31
C ARG A 98 1.99 1.78 7.42
N ALA A 99 2.06 0.60 8.03
CA ALA A 99 1.28 0.28 9.21
C ALA A 99 2.15 -0.48 10.21
N ALA A 100 1.80 -0.38 11.49
CA ALA A 100 2.46 -1.11 12.55
C ALA A 100 1.40 -1.77 13.43
N MET A 101 1.69 -2.98 13.88
CA MET A 101 0.81 -3.75 14.74
C MET A 101 1.62 -4.50 15.79
N ARG A 102 1.01 -4.76 16.94
CA ARG A 102 1.65 -5.53 18.00
C ARG A 102 1.50 -7.01 17.68
N VAL A 103 2.56 -7.78 17.86
CA VAL A 103 2.59 -9.24 17.67
C VAL A 103 1.81 -9.89 18.81
N GLU A 104 0.88 -10.77 18.46
CA GLU A 104 0.04 -11.49 19.40
C GLU A 104 0.72 -12.81 19.82
N ASP A 105 0.42 -13.30 21.02
CA ASP A 105 0.77 -14.66 21.42
C ASP A 105 -0.13 -15.63 20.63
N ALA A 106 0.48 -16.55 19.88
CA ALA A 106 -0.22 -17.60 19.13
C ALA A 106 -0.80 -18.70 20.03
#